data_AF-A0A6G4RBZ1-F1
#
_entry.id   AF-A0A6G4RBZ1-F1
#
_cell.length_a   1.000
_cell.length_b   1.000
_cell.length_c   1.000
_cell.angle_alpha   90.00
_cell.angle_beta   90.00
_cell.angle_gamma   90.00
#
_symmetry.space_group_name_H-M   'P 1'
#
loop_
_entity.id
_entity.type
_entity.pdbx_description
1 polymer ?
#
loop_
_entity_poly.entity_id
_entity_poly.type
_entity_poly.pdbx_seq_one_letter_code
_entity_poly.pdbx_strand_id
1 'polypeptide(L)'
;MSCPPALSRRRLLASAGVTTMTALAGCTRIYSTLPDRITYARTRRREIPTVPSPVFGTDAHLHDLADETAEYVDPGLEAWERVGEREHRVHYTQSRLERAAEFAAERDWESPTTETVQSGRAHLWNAAGSYAYATAQLDEFDRDPTAGAADSLEEAETRHQEFEYATGDPAIFLAYGRYVERELQQAHSLLSRRVDAEVEDRRERTSRAERIAELYSGVRQAQARIDSAVAYREALREHDPGSDPFGEAMADARAILHDRVDPLLESREEWSERIGEFDGDGIGESETGRRDVHDALYSRSSYGESAVSDANRRVDGGYDVYGTVELANGWLHLAAARAECERIESDGIDLLDSGAIDAAKRAAIDRLEGVLADDPGQLTLFFAAEARSWITAGDSGIERSSLDDAEEEWRWSQANGYARYLLAKGILERIDEAVAVVTDTGE
;
A
#
# COMPACT_ATOMS: atom_id res chain seq x y z
N MET A 1 -8.49 63.74 -36.94
CA MET A 1 -8.35 62.41 -37.55
C MET A 1 -6.99 62.35 -38.24
N SER A 2 -6.04 61.59 -37.69
CA SER A 2 -4.83 61.10 -38.36
C SER A 2 -4.31 59.89 -37.58
N CYS A 3 -4.41 58.69 -38.15
CA CYS A 3 -3.71 57.50 -37.63
C CYS A 3 -2.22 57.58 -37.98
N PRO A 4 -1.29 57.29 -37.06
CA PRO A 4 0.09 57.06 -37.41
C PRO A 4 0.30 55.66 -38.04
N PRO A 5 1.33 55.50 -38.90
CA PRO A 5 1.49 54.36 -39.79
C PRO A 5 1.97 53.09 -39.08
N ALA A 6 1.52 51.94 -39.57
CA ALA A 6 1.94 50.63 -39.11
C ALA A 6 3.44 50.38 -39.40
N LEU A 7 4.22 50.15 -38.35
CA LEU A 7 5.62 49.74 -38.46
C LEU A 7 5.71 48.27 -38.93
N SER A 8 6.42 48.06 -40.04
CA SER A 8 6.58 46.75 -40.67
C SER A 8 7.30 45.73 -39.79
N ARG A 9 6.84 44.47 -39.82
CA ARG A 9 7.34 43.27 -39.10
C ARG A 9 8.86 43.04 -39.16
N ARG A 10 9.59 43.63 -40.13
CA ARG A 10 11.04 43.42 -40.29
C ARG A 10 11.93 44.23 -39.34
N ARG A 11 11.44 45.30 -38.70
CA ARG A 11 12.24 46.04 -37.68
C ARG A 11 12.14 45.46 -36.28
N LEU A 12 11.08 44.70 -35.97
CA LEU A 12 10.87 44.07 -34.66
C LEU A 12 11.80 42.87 -34.42
N LEU A 13 12.25 42.20 -35.49
CA LEU A 13 13.16 41.04 -35.37
C LEU A 13 14.64 41.43 -35.28
N ALA A 14 15.03 42.63 -35.72
CA ALA A 14 16.41 43.09 -35.65
C ALA A 14 16.78 43.69 -34.27
N SER A 15 15.81 44.27 -33.55
CA SER A 15 16.01 44.76 -32.18
C SER A 15 15.84 43.68 -31.11
N ALA A 16 15.33 42.50 -31.47
CA ALA A 16 15.20 41.36 -30.55
C ALA A 16 16.48 40.53 -30.40
N GLY A 17 17.47 40.71 -31.28
CA GLY A 17 18.72 39.94 -31.29
C GLY A 17 19.90 40.56 -30.53
N VAL A 18 19.84 41.86 -30.17
CA VAL A 18 20.97 42.55 -29.51
C VAL A 18 20.71 42.79 -28.02
N THR A 19 19.45 42.89 -27.58
CA THR A 19 19.09 42.96 -26.15
C THR A 19 18.98 41.60 -25.45
N THR A 20 18.94 40.49 -26.20
CA THR A 20 18.95 39.13 -25.63
C THR A 20 20.34 38.66 -25.19
N MET A 21 21.42 39.16 -25.79
CA MET A 21 22.78 38.72 -25.39
C MET A 21 23.34 39.48 -24.18
N THR A 22 22.92 40.71 -23.89
CA THR A 22 23.34 41.42 -22.68
C THR A 22 22.50 41.07 -21.44
N ALA A 23 21.27 40.58 -21.62
CA ALA A 23 20.49 39.98 -20.53
C ALA A 23 21.04 38.60 -20.09
N LEU A 24 21.73 37.87 -20.98
CA LEU A 24 22.32 36.56 -20.67
C LEU A 24 23.62 36.64 -19.85
N ALA A 25 24.30 37.79 -19.79
CA ALA A 25 25.48 37.95 -18.95
C ALA A 25 25.13 38.25 -17.47
N GLY A 26 23.90 38.71 -17.19
CA GLY A 26 23.39 38.95 -15.83
C GLY A 26 22.50 37.81 -15.28
N CYS A 27 22.12 36.84 -16.11
CA CYS A 27 21.27 35.71 -15.73
C CYS A 27 22.04 34.42 -15.39
N THR A 28 23.36 34.45 -15.29
CA THR A 28 24.17 33.29 -14.90
C THR A 28 24.02 32.90 -13.42
N ARG A 29 23.28 33.67 -12.61
CA ARG A 29 22.90 33.30 -11.23
C ARG A 29 21.48 32.73 -11.08
N ILE A 30 20.69 32.62 -12.16
CA ILE A 30 19.29 32.10 -12.10
C ILE A 30 19.18 30.69 -12.71
N TYR A 31 20.27 30.14 -13.27
CA TYR A 31 20.28 28.78 -13.80
C TYR A 31 20.62 27.68 -12.78
N SER A 32 20.88 28.01 -11.52
CA SER A 32 21.13 27.02 -10.46
C SER A 32 19.85 26.43 -9.84
N THR A 33 18.65 26.82 -10.28
CA THR A 33 17.37 26.36 -9.70
C THR A 33 16.44 25.63 -10.67
N LEU A 34 16.91 25.32 -11.88
CA LEU A 34 16.11 24.68 -12.94
C LEU A 34 16.52 23.26 -13.44
N PRO A 35 17.44 22.52 -12.80
CA PRO A 35 17.56 21.06 -13.01
C PRO A 35 16.44 20.26 -12.34
N ASP A 36 16.09 20.57 -11.08
CA ASP A 36 15.20 19.75 -10.25
C ASP A 36 13.77 19.65 -10.78
N ARG A 37 13.20 20.73 -11.34
CA ARG A 37 11.82 20.71 -11.85
C ARG A 37 11.66 19.87 -13.12
N ILE A 38 12.68 19.88 -13.98
CA ILE A 38 12.65 19.10 -15.21
C ILE A 38 12.76 17.62 -14.87
N THR A 39 13.65 17.27 -13.96
CA THR A 39 13.80 15.88 -13.53
C THR A 39 12.59 15.41 -12.74
N TYR A 40 12.06 16.20 -11.81
CA TYR A 40 10.79 15.93 -11.13
C TYR A 40 9.67 15.63 -12.14
N ALA A 41 9.54 16.47 -13.17
CA ALA A 41 8.57 16.25 -14.24
C ALA A 41 8.87 15.02 -15.10
N ARG A 42 10.13 14.68 -15.36
CA ARG A 42 10.53 13.49 -16.12
C ARG A 42 10.25 12.22 -15.35
N THR A 43 10.66 12.17 -14.08
CA THR A 43 10.42 11.06 -13.16
C THR A 43 8.93 10.77 -13.11
N ARG A 44 8.06 11.74 -12.81
CA ARG A 44 6.60 11.52 -12.77
C ARG A 44 5.94 11.20 -14.11
N ARG A 45 6.49 11.65 -15.24
CA ARG A 45 5.91 11.35 -16.56
C ARG A 45 6.12 9.92 -17.02
N ARG A 46 7.05 9.19 -16.40
CA ARG A 46 7.19 7.75 -16.68
C ARG A 46 6.00 7.03 -16.06
N GLU A 47 5.17 6.48 -16.94
CA GLU A 47 4.07 5.61 -16.57
C GLU A 47 4.63 4.39 -15.85
N ILE A 48 4.05 4.08 -14.70
CA ILE A 48 4.36 2.87 -13.95
C ILE A 48 3.39 1.81 -14.48
N PRO A 49 3.87 0.69 -15.04
CA PRO A 49 2.99 -0.32 -15.59
C PRO A 49 2.03 -0.84 -14.51
N THR A 50 0.79 -1.09 -14.90
CA THR A 50 -0.20 -1.73 -14.03
C THR A 50 0.18 -3.20 -13.86
N VAL A 51 0.18 -3.69 -12.62
CA VAL A 51 0.35 -5.11 -12.32
C VAL A 51 -1.04 -5.75 -12.31
N PRO A 52 -1.28 -6.82 -13.09
CA PRO A 52 -2.53 -7.58 -12.99
C PRO A 52 -2.81 -8.03 -11.56
N SER A 53 -4.09 -8.13 -11.19
CA SER A 53 -4.44 -8.61 -9.85
C SER A 53 -3.94 -10.05 -9.67
N PRO A 54 -3.20 -10.36 -8.58
CA PRO A 54 -2.69 -11.71 -8.36
C PRO A 54 -3.80 -12.72 -8.07
N VAL A 55 -4.94 -12.23 -7.57
CA VAL A 55 -6.05 -13.01 -7.07
C VAL A 55 -7.34 -12.31 -7.48
N PHE A 56 -8.31 -13.09 -7.94
CA PHE A 56 -9.65 -12.61 -8.24
C PHE A 56 -10.64 -13.19 -7.22
N GLY A 57 -11.58 -12.37 -6.76
CA GLY A 57 -12.77 -12.83 -6.05
C GLY A 57 -13.83 -13.35 -7.04
N THR A 58 -15.06 -13.49 -6.57
CA THR A 58 -16.20 -13.90 -7.40
C THR A 58 -17.14 -12.71 -7.65
N ASP A 59 -17.80 -12.69 -8.81
CA ASP A 59 -18.80 -11.65 -9.13
C ASP A 59 -19.97 -11.68 -8.13
N ALA A 60 -20.37 -12.88 -7.71
CA ALA A 60 -21.40 -13.09 -6.69
C ALA A 60 -21.05 -12.34 -5.40
N HIS A 61 -19.80 -12.43 -4.94
CA HIS A 61 -19.35 -11.75 -3.73
C HIS A 61 -19.43 -10.22 -3.83
N LEU A 62 -19.12 -9.63 -4.99
CA LEU A 62 -19.30 -8.18 -5.19
C LEU A 62 -20.78 -7.78 -5.20
N HIS A 63 -21.65 -8.59 -5.80
CA HIS A 63 -23.09 -8.36 -5.76
C HIS A 63 -23.63 -8.45 -4.33
N ASP A 64 -23.20 -9.44 -3.54
CA ASP A 64 -23.60 -9.58 -2.15
C ASP A 64 -23.17 -8.36 -1.32
N LEU A 65 -21.93 -7.86 -1.51
CA LEU A 65 -21.45 -6.62 -0.87
C LEU A 65 -22.26 -5.39 -1.27
N ALA A 66 -22.64 -5.27 -2.54
CA ALA A 66 -23.46 -4.16 -3.03
C ALA A 66 -24.88 -4.21 -2.48
N ASP A 67 -25.49 -5.40 -2.43
CA ASP A 67 -26.83 -5.61 -1.90
C ASP A 67 -26.85 -5.34 -0.38
N GLU A 68 -25.87 -5.82 0.39
CA GLU A 68 -25.75 -5.49 1.82
C GLU A 68 -25.50 -3.99 2.05
N THR A 69 -24.69 -3.36 1.19
CA THR A 69 -24.48 -1.90 1.24
C THR A 69 -25.79 -1.15 1.04
N ALA A 70 -26.62 -1.58 0.09
CA ALA A 70 -27.91 -0.95 -0.23
C ALA A 70 -28.89 -0.98 0.96
N GLU A 71 -28.83 -1.99 1.83
CA GLU A 71 -29.68 -2.09 3.03
C GLU A 71 -29.52 -0.91 3.99
N TYR A 72 -28.36 -0.25 3.98
CA TYR A 72 -28.05 0.88 4.86
C TYR A 72 -28.23 2.25 4.19
N VAL A 73 -28.23 2.30 2.86
CA VAL A 73 -28.19 3.55 2.10
C VAL A 73 -29.49 4.35 2.29
N ASP A 74 -30.63 3.80 1.90
CA ASP A 74 -31.90 4.55 1.92
C ASP A 74 -32.30 4.94 3.35
N PRO A 75 -32.32 4.01 4.34
CA PRO A 75 -32.64 4.39 5.72
C PRO A 75 -31.64 5.38 6.32
N GLY A 76 -30.37 5.29 5.92
CA GLY A 76 -29.31 6.20 6.36
C GLY A 76 -29.53 7.62 5.83
N LEU A 77 -29.81 7.76 4.54
CA LEU A 77 -30.08 9.05 3.92
C LEU A 77 -31.33 9.72 4.53
N GLU A 78 -32.40 8.96 4.74
CA GLU A 78 -33.61 9.44 5.42
C GLU A 78 -33.35 9.90 6.87
N ALA A 79 -32.46 9.20 7.60
CA ALA A 79 -32.06 9.64 8.94
C ALA A 79 -31.23 10.94 8.87
N TRP A 80 -30.29 11.04 7.93
CA TRP A 80 -29.44 12.22 7.78
C TRP A 80 -30.21 13.49 7.42
N GLU A 81 -31.29 13.39 6.64
CA GLU A 81 -32.17 14.53 6.34
C GLU A 81 -32.81 15.11 7.60
N ARG A 82 -33.03 14.29 8.63
CA ARG A 82 -33.70 14.68 9.88
C ARG A 82 -32.72 15.20 10.94
N VAL A 83 -31.46 14.77 10.94
CA VAL A 83 -30.44 15.17 11.94
C VAL A 83 -30.14 16.68 11.93
N GLY A 84 -30.30 17.38 10.81
CA GLY A 84 -30.18 18.85 10.75
C GLY A 84 -28.75 19.40 10.75
N GLU A 85 -28.48 20.47 11.52
CA GLU A 85 -27.19 21.20 11.51
C GLU A 85 -26.00 20.29 11.86
N ARG A 86 -24.98 20.33 11.01
CA ARG A 86 -23.88 19.37 10.98
C ARG A 86 -22.79 19.71 11.98
N GLU A 87 -22.42 18.78 12.85
CA GLU A 87 -21.14 18.85 13.55
C GLU A 87 -19.99 18.87 12.53
N HIS A 88 -19.15 19.90 12.56
CA HIS A 88 -18.21 20.18 11.48
C HIS A 88 -16.99 19.24 11.41
N ARG A 89 -16.92 18.16 12.21
CA ARG A 89 -15.72 17.28 12.30
C ARG A 89 -16.02 15.83 12.68
N VAL A 90 -17.05 15.21 12.09
CA VAL A 90 -17.36 13.79 12.35
C VAL A 90 -16.93 12.91 11.18
N HIS A 91 -16.49 11.68 11.49
CA HIS A 91 -15.99 10.73 10.48
C HIS A 91 -17.11 10.21 9.57
N TYR A 92 -18.28 9.98 10.15
CA TYR A 92 -19.47 9.43 9.48
C TYR A 92 -20.32 10.57 8.91
N THR A 93 -20.58 10.54 7.61
CA THR A 93 -21.21 11.64 6.88
C THR A 93 -22.21 11.18 5.84
N GLN A 94 -23.16 12.05 5.51
CA GLN A 94 -24.11 11.88 4.40
C GLN A 94 -23.38 11.60 3.07
N SER A 95 -22.31 12.35 2.76
CA SER A 95 -21.58 12.16 1.51
C SER A 95 -20.92 10.79 1.36
N ARG A 96 -20.67 10.08 2.46
CA ARG A 96 -20.19 8.70 2.40
C ARG A 96 -21.32 7.71 2.07
N LEU A 97 -22.54 7.96 2.55
CA LEU A 97 -23.72 7.19 2.13
C LEU A 97 -24.03 7.42 0.66
N GLU A 98 -23.96 8.66 0.18
CA GLU A 98 -24.16 8.98 -1.24
C GLU A 98 -23.18 8.22 -2.14
N ARG A 99 -21.88 8.18 -1.79
CA ARG A 99 -20.87 7.39 -2.50
C ARG A 99 -21.11 5.88 -2.40
N ALA A 100 -21.61 5.40 -1.26
CA ALA A 100 -21.98 4.00 -1.10
C ALA A 100 -23.21 3.63 -1.92
N ALA A 101 -24.16 4.57 -2.10
CA ALA A 101 -25.30 4.43 -2.98
C ALA A 101 -24.88 4.32 -4.45
N GLU A 102 -23.92 5.17 -4.87
CA GLU A 102 -23.32 5.09 -6.21
C GLU A 102 -22.70 3.71 -6.46
N PHE A 103 -21.90 3.22 -5.51
CA PHE A 103 -21.31 1.88 -5.58
C PHE A 103 -22.38 0.78 -5.65
N ALA A 104 -23.40 0.81 -4.78
CA ALA A 104 -24.44 -0.21 -4.76
C ALA A 104 -25.30 -0.24 -6.03
N ALA A 105 -25.42 0.91 -6.72
CA ALA A 105 -26.12 1.03 -8.00
C ALA A 105 -25.28 0.60 -9.20
N GLU A 106 -23.95 0.70 -9.12
CA GLU A 106 -23.01 0.26 -10.15
C GLU A 106 -22.88 -1.26 -10.11
N ARG A 107 -23.35 -1.97 -11.15
CA ARG A 107 -23.36 -3.45 -11.19
C ARG A 107 -22.49 -4.08 -12.27
N ASP A 108 -21.91 -3.27 -13.15
CA ASP A 108 -21.04 -3.74 -14.23
C ASP A 108 -19.57 -3.62 -13.81
N TRP A 109 -19.12 -4.43 -12.85
CA TRP A 109 -17.72 -4.45 -12.47
C TRP A 109 -16.92 -5.26 -13.50
N GLU A 110 -15.90 -4.65 -14.10
CA GLU A 110 -15.11 -5.28 -15.18
C GLU A 110 -14.41 -6.58 -14.73
N SER A 111 -14.04 -6.71 -13.45
CA SER A 111 -13.55 -7.93 -12.80
C SER A 111 -13.47 -7.76 -11.26
N PRO A 112 -13.74 -8.81 -10.46
CA PRO A 112 -13.74 -8.76 -9.00
C PRO A 112 -12.32 -8.87 -8.42
N THR A 113 -11.45 -7.91 -8.72
CA THR A 113 -10.09 -7.87 -8.15
C THR A 113 -10.09 -7.70 -6.64
N THR A 114 -8.98 -8.01 -5.97
CA THR A 114 -8.83 -7.76 -4.53
C THR A 114 -9.04 -6.30 -4.13
N GLU A 115 -8.65 -5.36 -5.00
CA GLU A 115 -8.88 -3.92 -4.78
C GLU A 115 -10.37 -3.57 -4.87
N THR A 116 -11.08 -4.14 -5.85
CA THR A 116 -12.53 -3.96 -6.01
C THR A 116 -13.29 -4.48 -4.79
N VAL A 117 -12.95 -5.69 -4.31
CA VAL A 117 -13.56 -6.27 -3.09
C VAL A 117 -13.25 -5.42 -1.86
N GLN A 118 -12.00 -4.96 -1.69
CA GLN A 118 -11.64 -4.06 -0.60
C GLN A 118 -12.41 -2.74 -0.65
N SER A 119 -12.61 -2.17 -1.85
CA SER A 119 -13.42 -0.98 -2.07
C SER A 119 -14.88 -1.23 -1.66
N GLY A 120 -15.49 -2.33 -2.12
CA GLY A 120 -16.84 -2.73 -1.74
C GLY A 120 -17.03 -2.85 -0.23
N ARG A 121 -16.09 -3.51 0.46
CA ARG A 121 -16.08 -3.57 1.95
C ARG A 121 -15.97 -2.19 2.59
N ALA A 122 -15.20 -1.28 2.00
CA ALA A 122 -15.09 0.10 2.51
C ALA A 122 -16.41 0.87 2.33
N HIS A 123 -17.14 0.66 1.23
CA HIS A 123 -18.47 1.22 1.03
C HIS A 123 -19.50 0.67 2.02
N LEU A 124 -19.51 -0.64 2.25
CA LEU A 124 -20.35 -1.26 3.29
C LEU A 124 -20.07 -0.68 4.68
N TRP A 125 -18.79 -0.61 5.08
CA TRP A 125 -18.38 -0.03 6.36
C TRP A 125 -18.84 1.42 6.51
N ASN A 126 -18.65 2.23 5.47
CA ASN A 126 -19.09 3.62 5.42
C ASN A 126 -20.61 3.75 5.51
N ALA A 127 -21.36 2.92 4.78
CA ALA A 127 -22.82 2.95 4.78
C ALA A 127 -23.39 2.55 6.14
N ALA A 128 -22.96 1.42 6.68
CA ALA A 128 -23.38 0.94 8.00
C ALA A 128 -23.05 1.94 9.12
N GLY A 129 -21.85 2.53 9.09
CA GLY A 129 -21.41 3.50 10.09
C GLY A 129 -22.19 4.81 10.00
N SER A 130 -22.36 5.36 8.79
CA SER A 130 -23.13 6.59 8.58
C SER A 130 -24.62 6.43 8.86
N TYR A 131 -25.20 5.26 8.58
CA TYR A 131 -26.56 4.92 8.99
C TYR A 131 -26.69 4.92 10.52
N ALA A 132 -25.87 4.10 11.19
CA ALA A 132 -25.91 3.94 12.64
C ALA A 132 -25.69 5.27 13.37
N TYR A 133 -24.74 6.09 12.88
CA TYR A 133 -24.47 7.42 13.39
C TYR A 133 -25.70 8.33 13.34
N ALA A 134 -26.34 8.45 12.17
CA ALA A 134 -27.49 9.34 12.01
C ALA A 134 -28.69 8.90 12.84
N THR A 135 -28.99 7.61 12.86
CA THR A 135 -30.05 7.06 13.72
C THR A 135 -29.75 7.23 15.21
N ALA A 136 -28.48 7.11 15.61
CA ALA A 136 -28.09 7.31 17.01
C ALA A 136 -28.20 8.77 17.44
N GLN A 137 -27.94 9.72 16.54
CA GLN A 137 -28.15 11.16 16.79
C GLN A 137 -29.63 11.52 16.98
N LEU A 138 -30.53 10.74 16.39
CA LEU A 138 -31.97 10.89 16.56
C LEU A 138 -32.51 10.10 17.77
N ASP A 139 -31.64 9.42 18.54
CA ASP A 139 -32.01 8.45 19.57
C ASP A 139 -32.91 7.31 19.05
N GLU A 140 -32.80 6.98 17.76
CA GLU A 140 -33.59 5.97 17.05
C GLU A 140 -32.81 4.66 16.78
N PHE A 141 -31.51 4.61 17.07
CA PHE A 141 -30.73 3.37 16.94
C PHE A 141 -31.06 2.42 18.09
N ASP A 142 -31.87 1.40 17.81
CA ASP A 142 -32.41 0.44 18.76
C ASP A 142 -31.67 -0.91 18.78
N ARG A 143 -30.77 -1.13 17.82
CA ARG A 143 -29.94 -2.34 17.73
C ARG A 143 -28.81 -2.29 18.74
N ASP A 144 -28.38 -3.45 19.22
CA ASP A 144 -27.10 -3.58 19.89
C ASP A 144 -25.98 -3.41 18.83
N PRO A 145 -25.07 -2.42 18.97
CA PRO A 145 -24.03 -2.17 17.98
C PRO A 145 -22.96 -3.28 17.93
N THR A 146 -22.94 -4.18 18.92
CA THR A 146 -22.05 -5.35 18.96
C THR A 146 -22.77 -6.64 18.56
N ALA A 147 -24.05 -6.57 18.19
CA ALA A 147 -24.84 -7.75 17.83
C ALA A 147 -24.19 -8.58 16.73
N GLY A 148 -24.05 -9.88 16.98
CA GLY A 148 -23.41 -10.83 16.07
C GLY A 148 -21.89 -10.89 16.17
N ALA A 149 -21.24 -10.06 17.00
CA ALA A 149 -19.78 -10.07 17.14
C ALA A 149 -19.23 -11.42 17.66
N ALA A 150 -19.87 -11.98 18.69
CA ALA A 150 -19.46 -13.27 19.27
C ALA A 150 -19.69 -14.43 18.29
N ASP A 151 -20.88 -14.52 17.69
CA ASP A 151 -21.21 -15.56 16.70
C ASP A 151 -20.28 -15.49 15.48
N SER A 152 -19.98 -14.28 15.00
CA SER A 152 -19.07 -14.09 13.86
C SER A 152 -17.61 -14.39 14.24
N LEU A 153 -17.22 -14.21 15.51
CA LEU A 153 -15.88 -14.58 15.98
C LEU A 153 -15.73 -16.10 15.96
N GLU A 154 -16.73 -16.83 16.45
CA GLU A 154 -16.79 -18.29 16.37
C GLU A 154 -16.82 -18.78 14.91
N GLU A 155 -17.56 -18.10 14.04
CA GLU A 155 -17.56 -18.40 12.61
C GLU A 155 -16.17 -18.21 11.99
N ALA A 156 -15.49 -17.10 12.26
CA ALA A 156 -14.14 -16.86 11.75
C ALA A 156 -13.15 -17.97 12.20
N GLU A 157 -13.24 -18.41 13.45
CA GLU A 157 -12.45 -19.54 13.97
C GLU A 157 -12.81 -20.86 13.28
N THR A 158 -14.09 -21.13 13.06
CA THR A 158 -14.57 -22.32 12.35
C THR A 158 -14.06 -22.34 10.91
N ARG A 159 -14.20 -21.23 10.17
CA ARG A 159 -13.69 -21.12 8.79
C ARG A 159 -12.19 -21.30 8.71
N HIS A 160 -11.46 -20.82 9.71
CA HIS A 160 -10.02 -21.01 9.81
C HIS A 160 -9.64 -22.49 10.02
N GLN A 161 -10.30 -23.19 10.94
CA GLN A 161 -10.05 -24.61 11.21
C GLN A 161 -10.38 -25.53 10.03
N GLU A 162 -11.32 -25.12 9.17
CA GLU A 162 -11.65 -25.86 7.96
C GLU A 162 -10.63 -25.65 6.83
N PHE A 163 -9.72 -24.68 6.92
CA PHE A 163 -8.78 -24.39 5.84
C PHE A 163 -7.70 -25.48 5.75
N GLU A 164 -7.72 -26.24 4.65
CA GLU A 164 -6.82 -27.38 4.44
C GLU A 164 -5.56 -26.95 3.67
N TYR A 165 -4.39 -27.35 4.17
CA TYR A 165 -3.10 -27.11 3.52
C TYR A 165 -2.77 -28.19 2.50
N ALA A 166 -3.55 -28.20 1.42
CA ALA A 166 -3.39 -29.12 0.30
C ALA A 166 -3.48 -28.37 -1.03
N THR A 167 -2.64 -28.74 -1.99
CA THR A 167 -2.50 -28.01 -3.26
C THR A 167 -1.87 -28.86 -4.35
N GLY A 168 -2.21 -28.60 -5.61
CA GLY A 168 -1.51 -29.09 -6.79
C GLY A 168 -0.64 -28.02 -7.48
N ASP A 169 -0.79 -26.76 -7.07
CA ASP A 169 0.03 -25.61 -7.52
C ASP A 169 0.33 -24.69 -6.32
N PRO A 170 1.52 -24.84 -5.69
CA PRO A 170 1.90 -24.05 -4.52
C PRO A 170 1.87 -22.53 -4.74
N ALA A 171 2.13 -22.05 -5.97
CA ALA A 171 2.14 -20.61 -6.23
C ALA A 171 0.72 -20.03 -6.20
N ILE A 172 -0.24 -20.73 -6.81
CA ILE A 172 -1.67 -20.36 -6.75
C ILE A 172 -2.17 -20.46 -5.32
N PHE A 173 -1.87 -21.56 -4.63
CA PHE A 173 -2.30 -21.81 -3.26
C PHE A 173 -1.79 -20.76 -2.29
N LEU A 174 -0.50 -20.42 -2.31
CA LEU A 174 0.07 -19.40 -1.44
C LEU A 174 -0.52 -18.02 -1.72
N ALA A 175 -0.74 -17.67 -3.00
CA ALA A 175 -1.34 -16.40 -3.38
C ALA A 175 -2.76 -16.26 -2.82
N TYR A 176 -3.65 -17.20 -3.11
CA TYR A 176 -5.04 -17.16 -2.62
C TYR A 176 -5.15 -17.40 -1.11
N GLY A 177 -4.46 -18.42 -0.60
CA GLY A 177 -4.47 -18.80 0.81
C GLY A 177 -4.01 -17.65 1.73
N ARG A 178 -3.07 -16.82 1.27
CA ARG A 178 -2.68 -15.60 1.98
C ARG A 178 -3.85 -14.64 2.14
N TYR A 179 -4.69 -14.45 1.11
CA TYR A 179 -5.87 -13.58 1.23
C TYR A 179 -6.94 -14.21 2.13
N VAL A 180 -7.19 -15.52 2.02
CA VAL A 180 -8.12 -16.24 2.91
C VAL A 180 -7.73 -16.05 4.38
N GLU A 181 -6.49 -16.41 4.73
CA GLU A 181 -6.02 -16.32 6.12
C GLU A 181 -5.90 -14.88 6.61
N ARG A 182 -5.46 -13.93 5.76
CA ARG A 182 -5.42 -12.52 6.13
C ARG A 182 -6.80 -11.97 6.46
N GLU A 183 -7.83 -12.29 5.67
CA GLU A 183 -9.18 -11.80 5.92
C GLU A 183 -9.76 -12.39 7.22
N LEU A 184 -9.54 -13.69 7.47
CA LEU A 184 -9.95 -14.34 8.73
C LEU A 184 -9.21 -13.77 9.95
N GLN A 185 -7.90 -13.56 9.85
CA GLN A 185 -7.08 -12.98 10.91
C GLN A 185 -7.52 -11.55 11.26
N GLN A 186 -7.85 -10.75 10.24
CA GLN A 186 -8.34 -9.38 10.43
C GLN A 186 -9.75 -9.38 11.01
N ALA A 187 -10.64 -10.28 10.57
CA ALA A 187 -11.96 -10.46 11.15
C ALA A 187 -11.87 -10.82 12.64
N HIS A 188 -11.07 -11.84 12.98
CA HIS A 188 -10.85 -12.28 14.36
C HIS A 188 -10.34 -11.15 15.26
N SER A 189 -9.33 -10.42 14.79
CA SER A 189 -8.75 -9.28 15.52
C SER A 189 -9.75 -8.14 15.76
N LEU A 190 -10.62 -7.86 14.79
CA LEU A 190 -11.65 -6.82 14.89
C LEU A 190 -12.78 -7.26 15.82
N LEU A 191 -13.25 -8.50 15.71
CA LEU A 191 -14.37 -9.05 16.47
C LEU A 191 -13.99 -9.25 17.94
N SER A 192 -12.79 -9.77 18.23
CA SER A 192 -12.28 -9.95 19.59
C SER A 192 -12.30 -8.66 20.42
N ARG A 193 -12.10 -7.51 19.78
CA ARG A 193 -12.17 -6.18 20.45
C ARG A 193 -13.59 -5.67 20.67
N ARG A 194 -14.59 -6.31 20.07
CA ARG A 194 -15.99 -5.85 19.98
C ARG A 194 -16.97 -6.69 20.79
N VAL A 195 -16.65 -7.96 21.06
CA VAL A 195 -17.53 -8.86 21.84
C VAL A 195 -17.96 -8.24 23.16
N ASP A 196 -17.02 -7.62 23.89
CA ASP A 196 -17.28 -7.01 25.20
C ASP A 196 -17.17 -5.46 25.17
N ALA A 197 -17.29 -4.85 23.98
CA ALA A 197 -17.11 -3.41 23.86
C ALA A 197 -18.33 -2.64 24.35
N GLU A 198 -18.12 -1.75 25.32
CA GLU A 198 -19.16 -0.86 25.82
C GLU A 198 -19.29 0.41 24.97
N VAL A 199 -20.53 0.91 24.86
CA VAL A 199 -20.85 2.20 24.25
C VAL A 199 -20.50 3.36 25.20
N GLU A 200 -20.60 3.15 26.51
CA GLU A 200 -20.32 4.15 27.54
C GLU A 200 -18.87 4.06 28.06
N ASP A 201 -17.87 4.02 27.18
CA ASP A 201 -16.48 4.12 27.65
C ASP A 201 -16.15 5.58 28.01
N ARG A 202 -16.21 5.89 29.32
CA ARG A 202 -15.92 7.22 29.89
C ARG A 202 -14.50 7.73 29.60
N ARG A 203 -13.61 6.90 29.03
CA ARG A 203 -12.23 7.27 28.71
C ARG A 203 -12.05 7.79 27.29
N GLU A 204 -13.03 7.61 26.40
CA GLU A 204 -12.93 8.05 25.00
C GLU A 204 -13.47 9.48 24.81
N ARG A 205 -12.86 10.21 23.86
CA ARG A 205 -13.23 11.59 23.49
C ARG A 205 -14.33 11.66 22.41
N THR A 206 -14.85 10.51 21.99
CA THR A 206 -15.83 10.34 20.92
C THR A 206 -17.26 10.49 21.44
N SER A 207 -18.18 10.95 20.61
CA SER A 207 -19.59 11.05 21.02
C SER A 207 -20.24 9.66 21.09
N ARG A 208 -21.33 9.51 21.86
CA ARG A 208 -22.08 8.24 21.94
C ARG A 208 -22.49 7.74 20.54
N ALA A 209 -22.93 8.64 19.66
CA ALA A 209 -23.33 8.29 18.30
C ALA A 209 -22.13 7.82 17.45
N GLU A 210 -20.96 8.45 17.59
CA GLU A 210 -19.73 8.00 16.93
C GLU A 210 -19.30 6.61 17.40
N ARG A 211 -19.41 6.35 18.70
CA ARG A 211 -19.06 5.04 19.27
C ARG A 211 -19.99 3.93 18.78
N ILE A 212 -21.31 4.19 18.75
CA ILE A 212 -22.29 3.25 18.18
C ILE A 212 -21.94 2.95 16.72
N ALA A 213 -21.66 3.99 15.93
CA ALA A 213 -21.31 3.84 14.52
C ALA A 213 -20.01 3.04 14.30
N GLU A 214 -18.97 3.28 15.10
CA GLU A 214 -17.69 2.57 15.03
C GLU A 214 -17.83 1.09 15.37
N LEU A 215 -18.58 0.77 16.44
CA LEU A 215 -18.84 -0.61 16.83
C LEU A 215 -19.65 -1.33 15.76
N TYR A 216 -20.79 -0.75 15.36
CA TYR A 216 -21.70 -1.36 14.39
C TYR A 216 -21.05 -1.58 13.03
N SER A 217 -20.44 -0.53 12.45
CA SER A 217 -19.75 -0.65 11.16
C SER A 217 -18.56 -1.61 11.25
N GLY A 218 -17.84 -1.64 12.37
CA GLY A 218 -16.72 -2.54 12.57
C GLY A 218 -17.13 -4.02 12.65
N VAL A 219 -18.29 -4.34 13.25
CA VAL A 219 -18.85 -5.71 13.19
C VAL A 219 -19.21 -6.07 11.75
N ARG A 220 -19.90 -5.19 11.02
CA ARG A 220 -20.27 -5.44 9.61
C ARG A 220 -19.06 -5.63 8.70
N GLN A 221 -18.04 -4.81 8.89
CA GLN A 221 -16.79 -4.98 8.15
C GLN A 221 -16.14 -6.32 8.47
N ALA A 222 -16.14 -6.77 9.71
CA ALA A 222 -15.54 -8.06 10.05
C ALA A 222 -16.34 -9.24 9.48
N GLN A 223 -17.66 -9.18 9.46
CA GLN A 223 -18.53 -10.17 8.79
C GLN A 223 -18.20 -10.26 7.30
N ALA A 224 -18.17 -9.13 6.59
CA ALA A 224 -17.82 -9.08 5.17
C ALA A 224 -16.40 -9.58 4.85
N ARG A 225 -15.48 -9.59 5.83
CA ARG A 225 -14.16 -10.21 5.69
C ARG A 225 -14.23 -11.73 5.76
N ILE A 226 -15.07 -12.28 6.63
CA ILE A 226 -15.33 -13.73 6.68
C ILE A 226 -15.89 -14.18 5.32
N ASP A 227 -16.88 -13.45 4.78
CA ASP A 227 -17.46 -13.75 3.47
C ASP A 227 -16.42 -13.64 2.35
N SER A 228 -15.55 -12.62 2.40
CA SER A 228 -14.43 -12.49 1.46
C SER A 228 -13.47 -13.68 1.53
N ALA A 229 -13.17 -14.19 2.73
CA ALA A 229 -12.32 -15.35 2.90
C ALA A 229 -12.97 -16.61 2.30
N VAL A 230 -14.29 -16.76 2.46
CA VAL A 230 -15.06 -17.85 1.83
C VAL A 230 -14.98 -17.73 0.30
N ALA A 231 -15.23 -16.56 -0.26
CA ALA A 231 -15.17 -16.33 -1.71
C ALA A 231 -13.77 -16.62 -2.30
N TYR A 232 -12.70 -16.18 -1.61
CA TYR A 232 -11.33 -16.50 -2.05
C TYR A 232 -11.01 -18.00 -1.93
N ARG A 233 -11.54 -18.69 -0.91
CA ARG A 233 -11.35 -20.14 -0.76
C ARG A 233 -12.10 -20.92 -1.85
N GLU A 234 -13.29 -20.46 -2.24
CA GLU A 234 -14.04 -21.04 -3.35
C GLU A 234 -13.29 -20.85 -4.67
N ALA A 235 -12.84 -19.63 -4.97
CA ALA A 235 -12.03 -19.36 -6.15
C ALA A 235 -10.72 -20.16 -6.16
N LEU A 236 -10.04 -20.32 -5.01
CA LEU A 236 -8.87 -21.21 -4.89
C LEU A 236 -9.20 -22.64 -5.32
N ARG A 237 -10.31 -23.22 -4.83
CA ARG A 237 -10.70 -24.59 -5.17
C ARG A 237 -11.02 -24.78 -6.66
N GLU A 238 -11.47 -23.73 -7.34
CA GLU A 238 -11.70 -23.75 -8.79
C GLU A 238 -10.39 -23.73 -9.58
N HIS A 239 -9.40 -22.95 -9.12
CA HIS A 239 -8.10 -22.82 -9.77
C HIS A 239 -7.12 -23.95 -9.45
N ASP A 240 -7.18 -24.47 -8.23
CA ASP A 240 -6.32 -25.53 -7.73
C ASP A 240 -7.17 -26.58 -6.96
N PRO A 241 -7.67 -27.61 -7.66
CA PRO A 241 -8.40 -28.71 -7.04
C PRO A 241 -7.47 -29.77 -6.42
N GLY A 242 -6.15 -29.55 -6.44
CA GLY A 242 -5.16 -30.51 -5.97
C GLY A 242 -5.30 -30.82 -4.49
N SER A 243 -4.89 -32.03 -4.09
CA SER A 243 -5.09 -32.55 -2.73
C SER A 243 -3.79 -33.00 -2.07
N ASP A 244 -2.64 -32.65 -2.64
CA ASP A 244 -1.36 -33.10 -2.09
C ASP A 244 -1.02 -32.27 -0.83
N PRO A 245 -0.67 -32.90 0.29
CA PRO A 245 -0.34 -32.18 1.52
C PRO A 245 0.84 -31.23 1.32
N PHE A 246 0.68 -29.97 1.74
CA PHE A 246 1.69 -28.93 1.56
C PHE A 246 2.17 -28.28 2.86
N GLY A 247 1.51 -28.60 3.98
CA GLY A 247 1.86 -28.03 5.29
C GLY A 247 3.32 -28.27 5.71
N GLU A 248 3.90 -29.45 5.44
CA GLU A 248 5.31 -29.76 5.76
C GLU A 248 6.28 -28.95 4.89
N ALA A 249 6.09 -28.95 3.57
CA ALA A 249 6.92 -28.15 2.65
C ALA A 249 6.88 -26.65 2.97
N MET A 250 5.70 -26.13 3.34
CA MET A 250 5.56 -24.75 3.76
C MET A 250 6.31 -24.47 5.08
N ALA A 251 6.32 -25.41 6.03
CA ALA A 251 7.09 -25.28 7.27
C ALA A 251 8.60 -25.30 7.00
N ASP A 252 9.07 -26.16 6.10
CA ASP A 252 10.47 -26.22 5.66
C ASP A 252 10.89 -24.93 4.96
N ALA A 253 10.04 -24.39 4.08
CA ALA A 253 10.27 -23.09 3.44
C ALA A 253 10.39 -21.95 4.46
N ARG A 254 9.54 -21.94 5.51
CA ARG A 254 9.68 -20.98 6.62
C ARG A 254 11.02 -21.10 7.33
N ALA A 255 11.47 -22.33 7.63
CA ALA A 255 12.77 -22.54 8.27
C ALA A 255 13.91 -21.98 7.40
N ILE A 256 13.89 -22.24 6.09
CA ILE A 256 14.86 -21.70 5.14
C ILE A 256 14.82 -20.16 5.13
N LEU A 257 13.63 -19.56 5.12
CA LEU A 257 13.50 -18.10 5.15
C LEU A 257 14.02 -17.49 6.45
N HIS A 258 13.78 -18.13 7.60
CA HIS A 258 14.35 -17.69 8.88
C HIS A 258 15.87 -17.69 8.86
N ASP A 259 16.48 -18.78 8.41
CA ASP A 259 17.94 -18.88 8.27
C ASP A 259 18.52 -17.79 7.35
N ARG A 260 17.75 -17.34 6.36
CA ARG A 260 18.13 -16.24 5.45
C ARG A 260 17.88 -14.85 6.03
N VAL A 261 16.90 -14.68 6.91
CA VAL A 261 16.51 -13.39 7.48
C VAL A 261 17.43 -12.98 8.63
N ASP A 262 17.81 -13.91 9.50
CA ASP A 262 18.65 -13.64 10.67
C ASP A 262 19.94 -12.84 10.33
N PRO A 263 20.77 -13.25 9.36
CA PRO A 263 21.97 -12.48 9.00
C PRO A 263 21.67 -11.14 8.32
N LEU A 264 20.46 -10.94 7.79
CA LEU A 264 20.05 -9.66 7.21
C LEU A 264 19.62 -8.67 8.29
N LEU A 265 19.00 -9.14 9.38
CA LEU A 265 18.67 -8.33 10.54
C LEU A 265 19.95 -7.86 11.26
N GLU A 266 20.91 -8.75 11.47
CA GLU A 266 22.22 -8.40 12.04
C GLU A 266 22.94 -7.35 11.17
N SER A 267 23.00 -7.57 9.85
CA SER A 267 23.61 -6.62 8.91
C SER A 267 22.89 -5.26 8.89
N ARG A 268 21.57 -5.24 9.12
CA ARG A 268 20.78 -4.00 9.20
C ARG A 268 21.12 -3.20 10.46
N GLU A 269 21.33 -3.87 11.60
CA GLU A 269 21.77 -3.22 12.84
C GLU A 269 23.15 -2.59 12.68
N GLU A 270 24.12 -3.34 12.12
CA GLU A 270 25.47 -2.82 11.81
C GLU A 270 25.41 -1.58 10.92
N TRP A 271 24.54 -1.60 9.91
CA TRP A 271 24.34 -0.44 9.05
C TRP A 271 23.75 0.75 9.81
N SER A 272 22.81 0.53 10.74
CA SER A 272 22.28 1.63 11.56
C SER A 272 23.37 2.37 12.33
N GLU A 273 24.36 1.65 12.84
CA GLU A 273 25.49 2.24 13.57
C GLU A 273 26.36 3.10 12.64
N ARG A 274 26.57 2.62 11.41
CA ARG A 274 27.38 3.29 10.38
C ARG A 274 26.75 4.58 9.86
N ILE A 275 25.43 4.76 9.96
CA ILE A 275 24.77 6.01 9.55
C ILE A 275 25.34 7.21 10.31
N GLY A 276 25.68 7.05 11.59
CA GLY A 276 26.27 8.12 12.40
C GLY A 276 27.75 8.41 12.12
N GLU A 277 28.43 7.56 11.33
CA GLU A 277 29.83 7.76 10.96
C GLU A 277 29.96 8.84 9.87
N PHE A 278 28.92 9.05 9.05
CA PHE A 278 28.90 10.08 8.01
C PHE A 278 28.93 11.51 8.57
N ASP A 279 28.57 11.71 9.85
CA ASP A 279 28.64 12.99 10.58
C ASP A 279 30.10 13.47 10.80
N GLY A 280 31.08 12.56 10.72
CA GLY A 280 32.49 12.80 11.06
C GLY A 280 33.40 13.11 9.88
N ASP A 281 32.91 12.97 8.65
CA ASP A 281 33.71 13.02 7.44
C ASP A 281 33.81 14.47 6.97
N GLY A 282 34.99 15.09 7.05
CA GLY A 282 35.23 16.49 6.66
C GLY A 282 34.98 16.87 5.19
N ILE A 283 34.22 16.08 4.43
CA ILE A 283 33.58 16.43 3.16
C ILE A 283 32.14 16.79 3.53
N GLY A 284 31.78 18.09 3.50
CA GLY A 284 30.50 18.55 4.05
C GLY A 284 29.32 17.69 3.60
N GLU A 285 28.66 17.01 4.56
CA GLU A 285 27.47 16.15 4.36
C GLU A 285 26.39 16.81 3.49
N SER A 286 26.32 18.14 3.57
CA SER A 286 25.48 19.02 2.78
C SER A 286 25.64 18.88 1.26
N GLU A 287 26.79 18.42 0.73
CA GLU A 287 27.04 18.39 -0.71
C GLU A 287 26.72 17.05 -1.38
N THR A 288 26.65 15.93 -0.63
CA THR A 288 26.43 14.58 -1.22
C THR A 288 25.05 13.99 -0.97
N GLY A 289 24.42 14.28 0.18
CA GLY A 289 23.14 13.64 0.55
C GLY A 289 23.28 12.14 0.86
N ARG A 290 24.51 11.64 1.00
CA ARG A 290 24.81 10.21 1.23
C ARG A 290 24.18 9.70 2.53
N ARG A 291 24.33 10.44 3.63
CA ARG A 291 23.68 10.12 4.91
C ARG A 291 22.16 10.00 4.74
N ASP A 292 21.52 10.96 4.08
CA ASP A 292 20.07 10.97 3.86
C ASP A 292 19.62 9.74 3.06
N VAL A 293 20.40 9.31 2.07
CA VAL A 293 20.12 8.10 1.28
C VAL A 293 20.24 6.84 2.14
N HIS A 294 21.32 6.71 2.92
CA HIS A 294 21.50 5.56 3.81
C HIS A 294 20.42 5.51 4.90
N ASP A 295 20.12 6.65 5.53
CA ASP A 295 19.07 6.74 6.55
C ASP A 295 17.69 6.48 5.95
N ALA A 296 17.40 6.98 4.74
CA ALA A 296 16.16 6.67 4.03
C ALA A 296 16.05 5.17 3.70
N LEU A 297 17.11 4.55 3.19
CA LEU A 297 17.09 3.12 2.84
C LEU A 297 16.99 2.24 4.09
N TYR A 298 17.65 2.60 5.20
CA TYR A 298 17.51 1.95 6.51
C TYR A 298 16.09 2.12 7.09
N SER A 299 15.54 3.33 7.04
CA SER A 299 14.18 3.62 7.50
C SER A 299 13.15 2.82 6.71
N ARG A 300 13.30 2.71 5.39
CA ARG A 300 12.37 1.97 4.53
C ARG A 300 12.55 0.46 4.57
N SER A 301 13.72 -0.05 4.95
CA SER A 301 13.93 -1.48 5.20
C SER A 301 13.30 -1.98 6.51
N SER A 302 12.98 -1.09 7.46
CA SER A 302 12.32 -1.46 8.74
C SER A 302 10.98 -2.17 8.58
N TYR A 303 10.31 -1.96 7.43
CA TYR A 303 9.13 -2.73 7.07
C TYR A 303 9.43 -4.23 7.02
N GLY A 304 10.60 -4.64 6.52
CA GLY A 304 11.00 -6.04 6.46
C GLY A 304 11.14 -6.68 7.85
N GLU A 305 11.77 -5.98 8.80
CA GLU A 305 11.86 -6.43 10.20
C GLU A 305 10.48 -6.56 10.87
N SER A 306 9.64 -5.54 10.69
CA SER A 306 8.26 -5.56 11.20
C SER A 306 7.46 -6.70 10.57
N ALA A 307 7.63 -6.93 9.25
CA ALA A 307 6.98 -8.00 8.52
C ALA A 307 7.40 -9.38 9.02
N VAL A 308 8.68 -9.60 9.33
CA VAL A 308 9.20 -10.85 9.92
C VAL A 308 8.58 -11.09 11.31
N SER A 309 8.58 -10.07 12.18
CA SER A 309 8.00 -10.18 13.52
C SER A 309 6.50 -10.46 13.48
N ASP A 310 5.77 -9.75 12.61
CA ASP A 310 4.34 -9.98 12.42
C ASP A 310 4.06 -11.32 11.72
N ALA A 311 4.93 -11.80 10.83
CA ALA A 311 4.83 -13.11 10.19
C ALA A 311 4.88 -14.23 11.24
N ASN A 312 5.84 -14.17 12.17
CA ASN A 312 5.92 -15.13 13.27
C ASN A 312 4.65 -15.12 14.12
N ARG A 313 4.14 -13.93 14.46
CA ARG A 313 2.89 -13.80 15.21
C ARG A 313 1.69 -14.41 14.47
N ARG A 314 1.66 -14.33 13.14
CA ARG A 314 0.60 -14.94 12.30
C ARG A 314 0.68 -16.46 12.33
N VAL A 315 1.88 -17.03 12.16
CA VAL A 315 2.14 -18.47 12.27
C VAL A 315 1.76 -18.99 13.66
N ASP A 316 2.19 -18.30 14.74
CA ASP A 316 1.81 -18.64 16.11
C ASP A 316 0.28 -18.57 16.35
N GLY A 317 -0.41 -17.73 15.57
CA GLY A 317 -1.86 -17.61 15.56
C GLY A 317 -2.59 -18.63 14.68
N GLY A 318 -1.87 -19.55 14.04
CA GLY A 318 -2.42 -20.58 13.14
C GLY A 318 -2.51 -20.17 11.67
N TYR A 319 -2.17 -18.93 11.32
CA TYR A 319 -2.26 -18.41 9.94
C TYR A 319 -0.95 -18.67 9.17
N ASP A 320 -0.68 -19.94 8.89
CA ASP A 320 0.60 -20.39 8.33
C ASP A 320 0.89 -19.86 6.92
N VAL A 321 -0.09 -19.84 6.02
CA VAL A 321 0.10 -19.37 4.64
C VAL A 321 0.37 -17.88 4.62
N TYR A 322 -0.45 -17.11 5.33
CA TYR A 322 -0.27 -15.66 5.46
C TYR A 322 1.05 -15.34 6.13
N GLY A 323 1.41 -16.04 7.22
CA GLY A 323 2.70 -15.90 7.87
C GLY A 323 3.87 -16.19 6.93
N THR A 324 3.81 -17.28 6.16
CA THR A 324 4.89 -17.70 5.24
C THR A 324 5.10 -16.69 4.11
N VAL A 325 4.02 -16.22 3.48
CA VAL A 325 4.10 -15.23 2.39
C VAL A 325 4.62 -13.88 2.91
N GLU A 326 4.20 -13.45 4.10
CA GLU A 326 4.72 -12.21 4.71
C GLU A 326 6.17 -12.34 5.17
N LEU A 327 6.61 -13.54 5.58
CA LEU A 327 8.02 -13.80 5.87
C LEU A 327 8.88 -13.70 4.60
N ALA A 328 8.41 -14.27 3.48
CA ALA A 328 9.07 -14.13 2.18
C ALA A 328 9.12 -12.67 1.72
N ASN A 329 8.03 -11.92 1.95
CA ASN A 329 8.00 -10.48 1.70
C ASN A 329 9.02 -9.72 2.57
N GLY A 330 9.10 -10.06 3.86
CA GLY A 330 10.10 -9.50 4.78
C GLY A 330 11.53 -9.78 4.34
N TRP A 331 11.82 -11.01 3.92
CA TRP A 331 13.11 -11.40 3.35
C TRP A 331 13.44 -10.58 2.09
N LEU A 332 12.52 -10.45 1.14
CA LEU A 332 12.72 -9.66 -0.08
C LEU A 332 13.14 -8.22 0.23
N HIS A 333 12.46 -7.57 1.20
CA HIS A 333 12.76 -6.20 1.61
C HIS A 333 14.14 -6.06 2.24
N LEU A 334 14.48 -6.96 3.17
CA LEU A 334 15.77 -6.93 3.86
C LEU A 334 16.93 -7.25 2.90
N ALA A 335 16.75 -8.25 2.04
CA ALA A 335 17.77 -8.66 1.06
C ALA A 335 18.00 -7.57 -0.01
N ALA A 336 16.92 -6.94 -0.49
CA ALA A 336 17.01 -5.80 -1.41
C ALA A 336 17.72 -4.61 -0.76
N ALA A 337 17.37 -4.27 0.48
CA ALA A 337 18.00 -3.17 1.21
C ALA A 337 19.50 -3.40 1.42
N ARG A 338 19.89 -4.60 1.86
CA ARG A 338 21.30 -4.96 2.03
C ARG A 338 22.07 -4.84 0.72
N ALA A 339 21.55 -5.41 -0.36
CA ALA A 339 22.25 -5.40 -1.65
C ALA A 339 22.40 -3.98 -2.22
N GLU A 340 21.37 -3.14 -2.09
CA GLU A 340 21.45 -1.76 -2.55
C GLU A 340 22.37 -0.92 -1.64
N CYS A 341 22.43 -1.19 -0.34
CA CYS A 341 23.39 -0.57 0.57
C CYS A 341 24.84 -0.93 0.20
N GLU A 342 25.14 -2.23 0.00
CA GLU A 342 26.47 -2.70 -0.41
C GLU A 342 26.88 -2.09 -1.75
N ARG A 343 25.95 -1.96 -2.71
CA ARG A 343 26.19 -1.34 -4.02
C ARG A 343 26.50 0.15 -3.91
N ILE A 344 25.73 0.89 -3.13
CA ILE A 344 25.93 2.32 -2.82
C ILE A 344 27.34 2.52 -2.24
N GLU A 345 27.74 1.68 -1.29
CA GLU A 345 29.06 1.75 -0.68
C GLU A 345 30.21 1.41 -1.63
N SER A 346 30.01 0.44 -2.54
CA SER A 346 31.05 0.00 -3.48
C SER A 346 31.25 0.94 -4.66
N ASP A 347 30.16 1.51 -5.19
CA ASP A 347 30.20 2.31 -6.42
C ASP A 347 30.71 3.74 -6.16
N GLY A 348 30.61 4.24 -4.92
CA GLY A 348 31.17 5.53 -4.50
C GLY A 348 30.54 6.75 -5.20
N ILE A 349 29.40 6.58 -5.85
CA ILE A 349 28.65 7.61 -6.59
C ILE A 349 27.32 7.82 -5.87
N ASP A 350 27.33 8.58 -4.77
CA ASP A 350 26.11 8.97 -4.06
C ASP A 350 26.04 10.49 -3.95
N LEU A 351 25.99 11.15 -5.10
CA LEU A 351 25.37 12.46 -5.15
C LEU A 351 23.88 12.20 -5.30
N LEU A 352 23.11 12.48 -4.24
CA LEU A 352 21.66 12.56 -4.32
C LEU A 352 21.31 13.72 -5.26
N ASP A 353 21.26 13.39 -6.55
CA ASP A 353 20.90 14.32 -7.60
C ASP A 353 19.70 13.81 -8.38
N SER A 354 19.06 14.76 -9.05
CA SER A 354 17.86 14.48 -9.80
C SER A 354 18.06 13.40 -10.89
N GLY A 355 19.24 13.36 -11.54
CA GLY A 355 19.58 12.36 -12.55
C GLY A 355 19.67 10.95 -11.98
N ALA A 356 20.25 10.79 -10.78
CA ALA A 356 20.27 9.52 -10.06
C ALA A 356 18.85 9.03 -9.73
N ILE A 357 17.95 9.94 -9.33
CA ILE A 357 16.55 9.63 -9.04
C ILE A 357 15.79 9.15 -10.30
N ASP A 358 15.90 9.87 -11.43
CA ASP A 358 15.28 9.43 -12.71
C ASP A 358 15.84 8.08 -13.17
N ALA A 359 17.15 7.85 -13.00
CA ALA A 359 17.79 6.59 -13.36
C ALA A 359 17.30 5.43 -12.49
N ALA A 360 17.16 5.63 -11.16
CA ALA A 360 16.64 4.61 -10.27
C ALA A 360 15.16 4.28 -10.56
N LYS A 361 14.31 5.30 -10.75
CA LYS A 361 12.91 5.06 -11.15
C LYS A 361 12.85 4.28 -12.46
N ARG A 362 13.66 4.69 -13.44
CA ARG A 362 13.72 3.99 -14.73
C ARG A 362 14.14 2.53 -14.55
N ALA A 363 15.20 2.26 -13.78
CA ALA A 363 15.65 0.90 -13.55
C ALA A 363 14.59 0.04 -12.85
N ALA A 364 13.86 0.60 -11.88
CA ALA A 364 12.75 -0.09 -11.22
C ALA A 364 11.60 -0.38 -12.19
N ILE A 365 11.22 0.57 -13.04
CA ILE A 365 10.18 0.38 -14.07
C ILE A 365 10.62 -0.64 -15.12
N ASP A 366 11.82 -0.49 -15.69
CA ASP A 366 12.36 -1.40 -16.70
C ASP A 366 12.41 -2.85 -16.14
N ARG A 367 12.72 -3.00 -14.84
CA ARG A 367 12.69 -4.32 -14.18
C ARG A 367 11.27 -4.83 -13.95
N LEU A 368 10.32 -3.98 -13.56
CA LEU A 368 8.91 -4.35 -13.41
C LEU A 368 8.30 -4.79 -14.74
N GLU A 369 8.56 -4.04 -15.81
CA GLU A 369 8.18 -4.44 -17.18
C GLU A 369 8.78 -5.79 -17.55
N GLY A 370 10.05 -6.03 -17.20
CA GLY A 370 10.71 -7.32 -17.41
C GLY A 370 10.03 -8.48 -16.68
N VAL A 371 9.62 -8.29 -15.42
CA VAL A 371 8.88 -9.32 -14.66
C VAL A 371 7.50 -9.57 -15.27
N LEU A 372 6.82 -8.53 -15.75
CA LEU A 372 5.47 -8.64 -16.34
C LEU A 372 5.46 -9.18 -17.78
N ALA A 373 6.60 -9.13 -18.48
CA ALA A 373 6.69 -9.56 -19.88
C ALA A 373 6.44 -11.06 -20.09
N ASP A 374 6.69 -11.87 -19.07
CA ASP A 374 6.65 -13.34 -19.14
C ASP A 374 5.36 -13.96 -18.57
N ASP A 375 4.28 -13.17 -18.46
CA ASP A 375 2.98 -13.60 -17.88
C ASP A 375 3.15 -14.33 -16.53
N PRO A 376 3.67 -13.62 -15.51
CA PRO A 376 4.08 -14.25 -14.26
C PRO A 376 2.92 -14.89 -13.50
N GLY A 377 3.20 -15.98 -12.79
CA GLY A 377 2.23 -16.63 -11.90
C GLY A 377 1.76 -15.73 -10.75
N GLN A 378 0.69 -16.16 -10.08
CA GLN A 378 -0.08 -15.38 -9.09
C GLN A 378 0.79 -14.87 -7.92
N LEU A 379 1.69 -15.72 -7.40
CA LEU A 379 2.56 -15.33 -6.30
C LEU A 379 3.62 -14.30 -6.73
N THR A 380 4.16 -14.43 -7.95
CA THR A 380 5.06 -13.44 -8.55
C THR A 380 4.34 -12.11 -8.76
N LEU A 381 3.07 -12.14 -9.24
CA LEU A 381 2.23 -10.94 -9.36
C LEU A 381 1.99 -10.26 -8.02
N PHE A 382 1.82 -11.02 -6.93
CA PHE A 382 1.68 -10.46 -5.59
C PHE A 382 2.93 -9.65 -5.19
N PHE A 383 4.13 -10.23 -5.29
CA PHE A 383 5.37 -9.52 -4.97
C PHE A 383 5.65 -8.35 -5.93
N ALA A 384 5.28 -8.49 -7.21
CA ALA A 384 5.40 -7.40 -8.18
C ALA A 384 4.46 -6.23 -7.86
N ALA A 385 3.24 -6.50 -7.36
CA ALA A 385 2.31 -5.47 -6.93
C ALA A 385 2.83 -4.70 -5.71
N GLU A 386 3.44 -5.40 -4.74
CA GLU A 386 4.12 -4.77 -3.60
C GLU A 386 5.26 -3.86 -4.07
N ALA A 387 6.14 -4.33 -4.96
CA ALA A 387 7.20 -3.52 -5.53
C ALA A 387 6.68 -2.32 -6.33
N ARG A 388 5.59 -2.48 -7.10
CA ARG A 388 4.92 -1.37 -7.80
C ARG A 388 4.44 -0.31 -6.81
N SER A 389 3.86 -0.70 -5.68
CA SER A 389 3.39 0.23 -4.64
C SER A 389 4.53 1.10 -4.11
N TRP A 390 5.74 0.55 -3.99
CA TRP A 390 6.94 1.28 -3.62
C TRP A 390 7.36 2.30 -4.68
N ILE A 391 7.29 1.96 -5.97
CA ILE A 391 7.56 2.92 -7.05
C ILE A 391 6.53 4.07 -7.00
N THR A 392 5.25 3.76 -6.83
CA THR A 392 4.19 4.79 -6.71
C THR A 392 4.40 5.66 -5.47
N ALA A 393 4.72 5.08 -4.32
CA ALA A 393 5.05 5.83 -3.11
C ALA A 393 6.36 6.63 -3.26
N GLY A 394 7.26 6.21 -4.13
CA GLY A 394 8.43 6.98 -4.56
C GLY A 394 8.04 8.28 -5.25
N ASP A 395 7.07 8.24 -6.17
CA ASP A 395 6.56 9.43 -6.88
C ASP A 395 5.88 10.42 -5.93
N SER A 396 5.20 9.93 -4.89
CA SER A 396 4.65 10.78 -3.82
C SER A 396 5.75 11.33 -2.91
N GLY A 397 6.79 10.54 -2.65
CA GLY A 397 7.89 10.91 -1.76
C GLY A 397 8.75 12.05 -2.29
N ILE A 398 8.93 12.16 -3.61
CA ILE A 398 9.68 13.26 -4.24
C ILE A 398 8.85 14.53 -4.46
N GLU A 399 7.61 14.60 -3.98
CA GLU A 399 6.73 15.76 -4.17
C GLU A 399 7.13 16.90 -3.23
N ARG A 400 7.33 18.09 -3.82
CA ARG A 400 7.57 19.29 -3.02
C ARG A 400 6.23 19.79 -2.50
N SER A 401 6.02 19.68 -1.19
CA SER A 401 4.78 20.10 -0.54
C SER A 401 4.58 21.61 -0.55
N SER A 402 5.66 22.41 -0.51
CA SER A 402 5.60 23.87 -0.54
C SER A 402 6.85 24.51 -1.17
N LEU A 403 6.67 25.71 -1.74
CA LEU A 403 7.81 26.56 -2.14
C LEU A 403 8.65 26.99 -0.93
N ASP A 404 8.08 26.95 0.28
CA ASP A 404 8.71 27.32 1.54
C ASP A 404 9.29 26.12 2.32
N ASP A 405 9.24 24.90 1.78
CA ASP A 405 9.85 23.73 2.43
C ASP A 405 11.33 24.01 2.71
N ALA A 406 11.76 23.68 3.93
CA ALA A 406 13.16 23.78 4.29
C ALA A 406 14.00 22.89 3.37
N GLU A 407 15.21 23.33 3.01
CA GLU A 407 16.07 22.59 2.07
C GLU A 407 16.37 21.16 2.56
N GLU A 408 16.49 20.97 3.88
CA GLU A 408 16.67 19.67 4.53
C GLU A 408 15.44 18.74 4.36
N GLU A 409 14.22 19.25 4.53
CA GLU A 409 12.98 18.47 4.35
C GLU A 409 12.81 18.03 2.88
N TRP A 410 13.19 18.91 1.95
CA TRP A 410 13.17 18.60 0.52
C TRP A 410 14.19 17.52 0.15
N ARG A 411 15.44 17.64 0.64
CA ARG A 411 16.49 16.63 0.42
C ARG A 411 16.10 15.28 1.00
N TRP A 412 15.55 15.25 2.22
CA TRP A 412 15.03 14.03 2.82
C TRP A 412 13.92 13.40 1.98
N SER A 413 13.01 14.20 1.44
CA SER A 413 11.92 13.74 0.55
C SER A 413 12.48 13.10 -0.73
N GLN A 414 13.50 13.72 -1.33
CA GLN A 414 14.22 13.16 -2.48
C GLN A 414 14.93 11.85 -2.14
N ALA A 415 15.64 11.77 -1.01
CA ALA A 415 16.30 10.56 -0.54
C ALA A 415 15.30 9.42 -0.30
N ASN A 416 14.14 9.74 0.28
CA ASN A 416 13.05 8.78 0.46
C ASN A 416 12.55 8.23 -0.87
N GLY A 417 12.27 9.10 -1.84
CA GLY A 417 11.84 8.66 -3.17
C GLY A 417 12.88 7.76 -3.84
N TYR A 418 14.15 8.17 -3.79
CA TYR A 418 15.27 7.40 -4.32
C TYR A 418 15.37 6.00 -3.69
N ALA A 419 15.38 5.93 -2.35
CA ALA A 419 15.45 4.68 -1.61
C ALA A 419 14.29 3.73 -1.97
N ARG A 420 13.07 4.25 -2.15
CA ARG A 420 11.92 3.43 -2.58
C ARG A 420 12.11 2.82 -3.97
N TYR A 421 12.67 3.57 -4.93
CA TYR A 421 12.96 3.03 -6.26
C TYR A 421 14.04 1.94 -6.20
N LEU A 422 15.09 2.13 -5.39
CA LEU A 422 16.14 1.13 -5.20
C LEU A 422 15.57 -0.15 -4.56
N LEU A 423 14.77 -0.02 -3.51
CA LEU A 423 14.11 -1.16 -2.87
C LEU A 423 13.19 -1.89 -3.83
N ALA A 424 12.34 -1.17 -4.57
CA ALA A 424 11.43 -1.79 -5.54
C ALA A 424 12.20 -2.59 -6.59
N LYS A 425 13.27 -2.01 -7.16
CA LYS A 425 14.16 -2.69 -8.10
C LYS A 425 14.77 -3.95 -7.48
N GLY A 426 15.36 -3.83 -6.29
CA GLY A 426 16.01 -4.94 -5.60
C GLY A 426 15.04 -6.09 -5.23
N ILE A 427 13.80 -5.76 -4.88
CA ILE A 427 12.72 -6.74 -4.67
C ILE A 427 12.42 -7.47 -5.97
N LEU A 428 12.18 -6.74 -7.07
CA LEU A 428 11.87 -7.31 -8.39
C LEU A 428 12.99 -8.21 -8.95
N GLU A 429 14.26 -7.94 -8.62
CA GLU A 429 15.39 -8.79 -8.97
C GLU A 429 15.40 -10.15 -8.24
N ARG A 430 14.68 -10.27 -7.12
CA ARG A 430 14.73 -11.43 -6.21
C ARG A 430 13.43 -12.21 -6.11
N ILE A 431 12.37 -11.81 -6.81
CA ILE A 431 11.07 -12.48 -6.74
C ILE A 431 11.19 -13.98 -7.07
N ASP A 432 11.93 -14.34 -8.13
CA ASP A 432 12.09 -15.74 -8.53
C ASP A 432 12.72 -16.60 -7.43
N GLU A 433 13.65 -16.02 -6.66
CA GLU A 433 14.27 -16.70 -5.53
C GLU A 433 13.29 -16.85 -4.35
N ALA A 434 12.50 -15.82 -4.03
CA ALA A 434 11.45 -15.94 -3.01
C ALA A 434 10.44 -17.01 -3.39
N VAL A 435 9.93 -16.97 -4.63
CA VAL A 435 8.94 -17.92 -5.14
C VAL A 435 9.52 -19.33 -5.10
N ALA A 436 10.73 -19.55 -5.62
CA ALA A 436 11.38 -20.85 -5.60
C ALA A 436 11.48 -21.42 -4.18
N VAL A 437 11.84 -20.62 -3.17
CA VAL A 437 11.92 -21.09 -1.78
C VAL A 437 10.57 -21.52 -1.23
N VAL A 438 9.52 -20.72 -1.45
CA VAL A 438 8.21 -20.98 -0.83
C VAL A 438 7.38 -22.02 -1.59
N THR A 439 7.69 -22.28 -2.85
CA THR A 439 7.01 -23.30 -3.66
C THR A 439 7.78 -24.61 -3.78
N ASP A 440 8.99 -24.71 -3.21
CA ASP A 440 9.77 -25.94 -3.25
C ASP A 440 9.07 -27.05 -2.47
N THR A 441 8.87 -28.18 -3.12
CA THR A 441 8.20 -29.36 -2.56
C THR A 441 9.19 -30.49 -2.24
N GLY A 442 10.49 -30.29 -2.49
CA GLY A 442 11.55 -31.18 -2.00
C GLY A 442 11.63 -32.54 -2.71
N GLU A 443 11.44 -32.60 -4.03
CA GLU A 443 11.65 -33.83 -4.83
C GLU A 443 13.12 -34.12 -5.21
#